data_AF-A0A0M2JUY8-F1
#
_entry.id   AF-A0A0M2JUY8-F1
#
_cell.length_a   1.000
_cell.length_b   1.000
_cell.length_c   1.000
_cell.angle_alpha   90.00
_cell.angle_beta   90.00
_cell.angle_gamma   90.00
#
_symmetry.space_group_name_H-M   'P 1'
#
loop_
_entity.id
_entity.type
_entity.pdbx_description
1 polymer ?
#
loop_
_entity_poly.entity_id
_entity_poly.type
_entity_poly.pdbx_seq_one_letter_code
_entity_poly.pdbx_strand_id
1 'polypeptide(L)'
;MTGLNLSTLDSLPAPHRHASSPDEPGIVFVNANKPRRGKRSVMTVPVTALRPELRPLGVQNRRAAVANTSLTTAYGVFMWLLELTEPARALTGTQRAFIYYSAQPDYVEQKLFGYGISSTASGVNARRRWMAPWLTGDADHDGLLLGISMDRLRKTYLEQVRKPTYHTPATLARYLSRMDPVRNEGFQIVAEALDEQVTRALARRSITVQPDSHDIGSGQDAVLGTCADFEHSPIDGRRCRQSFMACLDCSNARAFPRHLPVQLVVADRLRGLRTEMPIGQWISDHAGPLAQLDDIFAEYEQAQLSAARAEITDSDHRTVNLLLTGNLEAS
;
A
#
# COMPACT_ATOMS: atom_id res chain seq x y z
N MET A 1 6.69 7.39 -25.28
CA MET A 1 5.34 7.22 -25.86
C MET A 1 4.33 6.60 -24.89
N THR A 2 4.73 5.69 -23.99
CA THR A 2 3.82 4.85 -23.18
C THR A 2 2.89 5.60 -22.24
N GLY A 3 3.18 6.83 -21.81
CA GLY A 3 2.30 7.64 -20.95
C GLY A 3 1.31 8.57 -21.69
N LEU A 4 1.31 8.57 -23.03
CA LEU A 4 0.51 9.48 -23.84
C LEU A 4 -0.80 8.84 -24.30
N ASN A 5 -1.83 9.67 -24.49
CA ASN A 5 -3.05 9.23 -25.14
C ASN A 5 -2.83 8.96 -26.62
N LEU A 6 -3.60 8.01 -27.17
CA LEU A 6 -3.63 7.75 -28.61
C LEU A 6 -3.87 9.03 -29.42
N SER A 7 -4.86 9.83 -29.04
CA SER A 7 -5.14 11.12 -29.70
C SER A 7 -4.00 12.13 -29.64
N THR A 8 -3.07 11.98 -28.69
CA THR A 8 -1.86 12.82 -28.66
C THR A 8 -0.86 12.34 -29.69
N LEU A 9 -0.62 11.02 -29.71
CA LEU A 9 0.31 10.36 -30.65
C LEU A 9 -0.13 10.56 -32.10
N ASP A 10 -1.44 10.45 -32.36
CA ASP A 10 -2.05 10.67 -33.67
C ASP A 10 -1.81 12.07 -34.26
N SER A 11 -1.72 13.06 -33.37
CA SER A 11 -1.52 14.47 -33.72
C SER A 11 -0.06 14.93 -33.66
N LEU A 12 0.88 14.05 -33.31
CA LEU A 12 2.27 14.47 -33.15
C LEU A 12 2.85 14.91 -34.50
N PRO A 13 3.56 16.05 -34.56
CA PRO A 13 4.34 16.40 -35.74
C PRO A 13 5.64 15.59 -35.83
N ALA A 14 6.20 15.54 -37.03
CA ALA A 14 7.55 15.04 -37.24
C ALA A 14 8.54 15.95 -36.48
N PRO A 15 9.50 15.38 -35.72
CA PRO A 15 10.46 16.17 -34.97
C PRO A 15 11.45 16.87 -35.92
N HIS A 16 11.83 18.10 -35.58
CA HIS A 16 12.85 18.86 -36.32
C HIS A 16 14.24 18.83 -35.67
N ARG A 17 14.36 18.28 -34.44
CA ARG A 17 15.63 18.15 -33.69
C ARG A 17 15.66 16.87 -32.87
N HIS A 18 16.81 16.21 -32.88
CA HIS A 18 17.12 15.02 -32.06
C HIS A 18 18.20 15.40 -31.04
N ALA A 19 18.03 14.96 -29.79
CA ALA A 19 19.01 15.14 -28.73
C ALA A 19 19.51 13.75 -28.34
N SER A 20 20.42 13.19 -29.15
CA SER A 20 20.96 11.85 -28.96
C SER A 20 22.48 11.92 -29.09
N SER A 21 23.20 11.51 -28.05
CA SER A 21 24.63 11.16 -28.11
C SER A 21 24.75 9.64 -28.35
N PRO A 22 25.81 9.13 -29.01
CA PRO A 22 26.01 7.69 -29.21
C PRO A 22 25.93 6.86 -27.92
N ASP A 23 26.30 7.45 -26.78
CA ASP A 23 26.38 6.78 -25.47
C ASP A 23 25.17 7.06 -24.55
N GLU A 24 24.19 7.84 -24.99
CA GLU A 24 23.02 8.21 -24.19
C GLU A 24 21.72 7.58 -24.72
N PRO A 25 20.74 7.28 -23.84
CA PRO A 25 19.42 6.85 -24.30
C PRO A 25 18.82 7.92 -25.21
N GLY A 26 18.53 7.57 -26.47
CA GLY A 26 17.99 8.51 -27.44
C GLY A 26 16.75 9.25 -26.94
N ILE A 27 16.74 10.58 -27.08
CA ILE A 27 15.63 11.45 -26.75
C ILE A 27 15.27 12.28 -27.98
N VAL A 28 13.98 12.32 -28.29
CA VAL A 28 13.44 13.26 -29.28
C VAL A 28 12.33 14.09 -28.67
N PHE A 29 12.39 15.40 -28.91
CA PHE A 29 11.39 16.36 -28.43
C PHE A 29 10.40 16.66 -29.55
N VAL A 30 9.12 16.47 -29.27
CA VAL A 30 8.04 16.66 -30.23
C VAL A 30 7.05 17.69 -29.71
N ASN A 31 6.72 18.72 -30.50
CA ASN A 31 5.76 19.73 -30.10
C ASN A 31 4.32 19.23 -30.30
N ALA A 32 3.58 18.97 -29.24
CA ALA A 32 2.18 18.59 -29.31
C ALA A 32 1.26 19.80 -29.04
N ASN A 33 0.13 19.88 -29.75
CA ASN A 33 -0.89 20.89 -29.53
C ASN A 33 -2.24 20.23 -29.19
N LYS A 34 -2.86 20.64 -28.07
CA LYS A 34 -4.20 20.24 -27.63
C LYS A 34 -5.06 21.49 -27.45
N PRO A 35 -5.71 22.00 -28.52
CA PRO A 35 -6.42 23.29 -28.51
C PRO A 35 -7.42 23.44 -27.36
N ARG A 36 -8.14 22.35 -27.03
CA ARG A 36 -9.09 22.28 -25.91
C ARG A 36 -8.52 22.58 -24.51
N ARG A 37 -7.21 22.78 -24.36
CA ARG A 37 -6.54 23.14 -23.09
C ARG A 37 -6.23 24.63 -22.95
N GLY A 38 -6.72 25.47 -23.88
CA GLY A 38 -6.56 26.92 -23.81
C GLY A 38 -5.08 27.33 -23.73
N LYS A 39 -4.72 28.16 -22.75
CA LYS A 39 -3.33 28.64 -22.54
C LYS A 39 -2.28 27.54 -22.34
N ARG A 40 -2.68 26.30 -22.07
CA ARG A 40 -1.81 25.11 -21.92
C ARG A 40 -1.92 24.14 -23.11
N SER A 41 -2.30 24.65 -24.28
CA SER A 41 -2.53 23.86 -25.49
C SER A 41 -1.25 23.30 -26.08
N VAL A 42 -0.19 24.11 -26.15
CA VAL A 42 1.12 23.73 -26.68
C VAL A 42 1.98 23.11 -25.58
N MET A 43 2.62 21.98 -25.88
CA MET A 43 3.53 21.28 -24.97
C MET A 43 4.65 20.59 -25.74
N THR A 44 5.85 20.55 -25.17
CA THR A 44 6.94 19.73 -25.69
C THR A 44 6.89 18.35 -25.04
N VAL A 45 6.83 17.31 -25.87
CA VAL A 45 6.72 15.92 -25.47
C VAL A 45 8.06 15.22 -25.71
N PRO A 46 8.77 14.76 -24.66
CA PRO A 46 9.95 13.93 -24.84
C PRO A 46 9.49 12.50 -25.14
N VAL A 47 9.97 11.96 -26.26
CA VAL A 47 9.95 10.53 -26.54
C VAL A 47 11.33 10.00 -26.21
N THR A 48 11.42 9.30 -25.08
CA THR A 48 12.67 8.75 -24.56
C THR A 48 12.74 7.25 -24.82
N ALA A 49 13.97 6.72 -24.85
CA ALA A 49 14.18 5.29 -24.68
C ALA A 49 13.57 4.79 -23.35
N LEU A 50 13.37 3.47 -23.23
CA LEU A 50 12.76 2.87 -22.05
C LEU A 50 13.61 3.19 -20.82
N ARG A 51 13.02 3.81 -19.80
CA ARG A 51 13.73 4.13 -18.57
C ARG A 51 14.18 2.85 -17.85
N PRO A 52 15.33 2.85 -17.16
CA PRO A 52 15.78 1.71 -16.36
C PRO A 52 14.72 1.19 -15.40
N GLU A 53 13.98 2.09 -14.74
CA GLU A 53 12.90 1.74 -13.78
C GLU A 53 11.70 1.00 -14.39
N LEU A 54 11.52 1.10 -15.72
CA LEU A 54 10.46 0.41 -16.45
C LEU A 54 10.95 -0.89 -17.12
N ARG A 55 12.23 -1.24 -16.93
CA ARG A 55 12.73 -2.56 -17.32
C ARG A 55 12.11 -3.57 -16.35
N PRO A 56 11.51 -4.66 -16.85
CA PRO A 56 10.89 -5.64 -15.97
C PRO A 56 11.91 -6.17 -14.97
N LEU A 57 11.61 -6.02 -13.67
CA LEU A 57 12.41 -6.58 -12.58
C LEU A 57 12.39 -8.11 -12.75
N GLY A 58 13.55 -8.71 -13.04
CA GLY A 58 13.70 -10.17 -13.10
C GLY A 58 13.83 -10.81 -14.49
N VAL A 59 13.87 -10.08 -15.61
CA VAL A 59 14.05 -10.71 -16.93
C VAL A 59 15.51 -10.65 -17.39
N GLN A 60 16.37 -11.48 -16.76
CA GLN A 60 17.69 -11.83 -17.30
C GLN A 60 17.58 -12.73 -18.57
N ASN A 61 16.37 -13.17 -18.94
CA ASN A 61 16.13 -14.16 -20.00
C ASN A 61 15.76 -13.60 -21.39
N ARG A 62 15.76 -12.28 -21.62
CA ARG A 62 15.69 -11.80 -23.01
C ARG A 62 17.05 -12.00 -23.66
N ARG A 63 17.09 -12.70 -24.80
CA ARG A 63 18.29 -12.78 -25.64
C ARG A 63 18.84 -11.36 -25.86
N ALA A 64 20.15 -11.16 -25.65
CA ALA A 64 20.80 -9.85 -25.78
C ALA A 64 20.47 -9.17 -27.12
N ALA A 65 20.35 -9.96 -28.20
CA ALA A 65 19.90 -9.49 -29.50
C ALA A 65 18.54 -8.78 -29.48
N VAL A 66 17.55 -9.30 -28.74
CA VAL A 66 16.21 -8.70 -28.61
C VAL A 66 16.27 -7.43 -27.76
N ALA A 67 16.98 -7.47 -26.63
CA ALA A 67 17.17 -6.31 -25.75
C ALA A 67 17.88 -5.13 -26.45
N ASN A 68 18.73 -5.43 -27.43
CA ASN A 68 19.48 -4.44 -28.21
C ASN A 68 18.74 -3.95 -29.48
N THR A 69 17.52 -4.42 -29.76
CA THR A 69 16.75 -3.89 -30.91
C THR A 69 16.09 -2.55 -30.58
N SER A 70 16.09 -1.63 -31.56
CA SER A 70 15.40 -0.35 -31.52
C SER A 70 13.90 -0.49 -31.16
N LEU A 71 13.28 -1.61 -31.56
CA LEU A 71 11.85 -1.88 -31.37
C LEU A 71 11.44 -2.19 -29.92
N THR A 72 12.38 -2.38 -29.00
CA THR A 72 12.06 -2.58 -27.58
C THR A 72 11.85 -1.29 -26.79
N THR A 73 12.09 -0.14 -27.43
CA THR A 73 11.94 1.17 -26.79
C THR A 73 10.92 2.02 -27.52
N ALA A 74 10.21 2.87 -26.78
CA ALA A 74 9.30 3.84 -27.38
C ALA A 74 10.02 4.80 -28.34
N TYR A 75 11.27 5.17 -28.05
CA TYR A 75 12.10 5.97 -28.94
C TYR A 75 12.41 5.24 -30.25
N GLY A 76 12.93 4.02 -30.20
CA GLY A 76 13.32 3.33 -31.43
C GLY A 76 12.13 2.92 -32.29
N VAL A 77 10.98 2.54 -31.71
CA VAL A 77 9.73 2.38 -32.47
C VAL A 77 9.30 3.68 -33.14
N PHE A 78 9.36 4.81 -32.42
CA PHE A 78 8.99 6.11 -32.96
C PHE A 78 9.91 6.53 -34.12
N MET A 79 11.23 6.38 -33.97
CA MET A 79 12.21 6.69 -35.00
C MET A 79 12.05 5.80 -36.24
N TRP A 80 11.84 4.50 -36.06
CA TRP A 80 11.56 3.59 -37.18
C TRP A 80 10.29 3.96 -37.94
N LEU A 81 9.21 4.27 -37.23
CA LEU A 81 7.97 4.70 -37.87
C LEU A 81 8.14 6.05 -38.59
N LEU A 82 8.94 6.97 -38.04
CA LEU A 82 9.27 8.22 -38.71
C LEU A 82 10.02 7.97 -40.02
N GLU A 83 11.02 7.12 -40.03
CA GLU A 83 11.78 6.77 -41.22
C GLU A 83 10.88 6.11 -42.28
N LEU A 84 10.12 5.08 -41.89
CA LEU A 84 9.22 4.35 -42.79
C LEU A 84 8.16 5.24 -43.45
N THR A 85 7.77 6.32 -42.78
CA THR A 85 6.73 7.23 -43.28
C THR A 85 7.30 8.47 -43.98
N GLU A 86 8.63 8.62 -44.05
CA GLU A 86 9.30 9.76 -44.68
C GLU A 86 8.94 9.98 -46.14
N PRO A 87 8.96 8.97 -47.04
CA PRO A 87 8.64 9.21 -48.45
C PRO A 87 7.22 9.76 -48.64
N ALA A 88 6.25 9.22 -47.90
CA ALA A 88 4.87 9.66 -47.96
C ALA A 88 4.69 11.07 -47.36
N ARG A 89 5.46 11.44 -46.33
CA ARG A 89 5.48 12.81 -45.81
C ARG A 89 6.05 13.79 -46.83
N ALA A 90 7.13 13.44 -47.50
CA ALA A 90 7.74 14.26 -48.55
C ALA A 90 6.76 14.50 -49.72
N LEU A 91 6.03 13.46 -50.15
CA LEU A 91 5.04 13.55 -51.22
C LEU A 91 3.82 14.40 -50.85
N THR A 92 3.38 14.36 -49.59
CA THR A 92 2.16 15.07 -49.16
C THR A 92 2.42 16.45 -48.54
N GLY A 93 3.67 16.74 -48.17
CA GLY A 93 4.05 17.97 -47.46
C GLY A 93 3.55 18.01 -46.00
N THR A 94 3.04 16.90 -45.46
CA THR A 94 2.47 16.88 -44.11
C THR A 94 3.53 17.05 -43.03
N GLN A 95 3.18 17.79 -41.98
CA GLN A 95 4.01 17.93 -40.79
C GLN A 95 3.73 16.85 -39.74
N ARG A 96 2.74 15.97 -39.95
CA ARG A 96 2.45 14.89 -38.99
C ARG A 96 3.58 13.86 -38.99
N ALA A 97 3.89 13.31 -37.81
CA ALA A 97 4.91 12.28 -37.64
C ALA A 97 4.60 11.03 -38.47
N PHE A 98 3.34 10.61 -38.45
CA PHE A 98 2.90 9.38 -39.11
C PHE A 98 1.91 9.69 -40.22
N ILE A 99 2.05 8.94 -41.31
CA ILE A 99 1.16 8.94 -42.47
C ILE A 99 1.05 7.50 -42.94
N TYR A 100 -0.13 7.10 -43.42
CA TYR A 100 -0.38 5.75 -43.91
C TYR A 100 -1.17 5.80 -45.21
N TYR A 101 -1.00 4.79 -46.05
CA TYR A 101 -1.82 4.61 -47.23
C TYR A 101 -3.24 4.18 -46.85
N SER A 102 -4.24 4.80 -47.47
CA SER A 102 -5.65 4.46 -47.34
C SER A 102 -6.22 4.17 -48.72
N ALA A 103 -6.80 2.99 -48.90
CA ALA A 103 -7.48 2.64 -50.16
C ALA A 103 -8.75 3.46 -50.40
N GLN A 104 -9.27 4.13 -49.37
CA GLN A 104 -10.35 5.10 -49.48
C GLN A 104 -9.76 6.51 -49.40
N PRO A 105 -10.05 7.38 -50.38
CA PRO A 105 -9.56 8.76 -50.34
C PRO A 105 -10.17 9.50 -49.16
N ASP A 106 -9.40 10.42 -48.57
CA ASP A 106 -9.92 11.27 -47.52
C ASP A 106 -10.93 12.30 -48.07
N TYR A 107 -11.91 12.71 -47.26
CA TYR A 107 -12.98 13.60 -47.70
C TYR A 107 -12.53 15.03 -48.02
N VAL A 108 -11.36 15.46 -47.56
CA VAL A 108 -10.91 16.86 -47.62
C VAL A 108 -9.96 17.08 -48.80
N GLU A 109 -8.89 16.28 -48.90
CA GLU A 109 -7.84 16.41 -49.90
C GLU A 109 -8.01 15.42 -51.06
N GLN A 110 -8.96 14.47 -50.96
CA GLN A 110 -9.20 13.41 -51.96
C GLN A 110 -7.95 12.56 -52.22
N LYS A 111 -7.04 12.47 -51.25
CA LYS A 111 -5.80 11.70 -51.36
C LYS A 111 -5.97 10.32 -50.76
N LEU A 112 -5.25 9.34 -51.30
CA LEU A 112 -5.18 7.97 -50.78
C LEU A 112 -4.25 7.86 -49.56
N PHE A 113 -4.20 8.89 -48.72
CA PHE A 113 -3.37 8.96 -47.53
C PHE A 113 -4.20 9.38 -46.32
N GLY A 114 -3.98 8.69 -45.20
CA GLY A 114 -4.45 9.11 -43.89
C GLY A 114 -3.29 9.62 -43.03
N TYR A 115 -3.59 10.57 -42.15
CA TYR A 115 -2.58 11.22 -41.30
C TYR A 115 -2.71 10.76 -39.85
N GLY A 116 -1.59 10.43 -39.22
CA GLY A 116 -1.51 9.92 -37.85
C GLY A 116 -1.51 8.39 -37.78
N ILE A 117 -2.23 7.83 -36.81
CA ILE A 117 -2.33 6.39 -36.55
C ILE A 117 -3.68 5.90 -37.08
N SER A 118 -3.64 5.01 -38.07
CA SER A 118 -4.84 4.43 -38.67
C SER A 118 -5.73 3.76 -37.62
N SER A 119 -6.97 4.23 -37.47
CA SER A 119 -7.98 3.62 -36.60
C SER A 119 -8.37 2.22 -37.10
N THR A 120 -8.39 2.02 -38.42
CA THR A 120 -8.66 0.72 -39.05
C THR A 120 -7.53 -0.28 -38.79
N ALA A 121 -6.28 0.15 -38.82
CA ALA A 121 -5.12 -0.72 -38.55
C ALA A 121 -4.83 -0.91 -37.06
N SER A 122 -5.28 0.00 -36.19
CA SER A 122 -5.06 -0.07 -34.72
C SER A 122 -6.28 -0.54 -33.92
N GLY A 123 -7.41 -0.78 -34.59
CA GLY A 123 -8.65 -1.28 -33.99
C GLY A 123 -8.56 -2.74 -33.52
N VAL A 124 -9.52 -3.15 -32.69
CA VAL A 124 -9.53 -4.48 -32.03
C VAL A 124 -9.44 -5.62 -33.04
N ASN A 125 -10.18 -5.55 -34.15
CA ASN A 125 -10.19 -6.58 -35.18
C ASN A 125 -8.85 -6.68 -35.94
N ALA A 126 -8.23 -5.55 -36.25
CA ALA A 126 -6.91 -5.54 -36.88
C ALA A 126 -5.84 -6.10 -35.94
N ARG A 127 -5.86 -5.70 -34.66
CA ARG A 127 -4.98 -6.28 -33.64
C ARG A 127 -5.18 -7.78 -33.50
N ARG A 128 -6.42 -8.27 -33.45
CA ARG A 128 -6.68 -9.72 -33.39
C ARG A 128 -6.07 -10.46 -34.59
N ARG A 129 -6.23 -9.94 -35.81
CA ARG A 129 -5.59 -10.52 -37.01
C ARG A 129 -4.06 -10.49 -36.91
N TRP A 130 -3.52 -9.37 -36.45
CA TRP A 130 -2.07 -9.17 -36.25
C TRP A 130 -1.51 -9.96 -35.09
N MET A 131 -2.32 -10.49 -34.18
CA MET A 131 -1.85 -11.30 -33.06
C MET A 131 -2.13 -12.78 -33.26
N ALA A 132 -2.98 -13.15 -34.22
CA ALA A 132 -3.39 -14.53 -34.47
C ALA A 132 -2.21 -15.54 -34.57
N PRO A 133 -1.09 -15.24 -35.25
CA PRO A 133 0.07 -16.15 -35.27
C PRO A 133 0.76 -16.38 -33.93
N TRP A 134 0.52 -15.52 -32.93
CA TRP A 134 1.14 -15.55 -31.61
C TRP A 134 0.20 -16.07 -30.51
N LEU A 135 -1.06 -16.36 -30.86
CA LEU A 135 -2.02 -16.91 -29.91
C LEU A 135 -1.72 -18.40 -29.67
N THR A 136 -1.79 -18.83 -28.42
CA THR A 136 -1.42 -20.20 -28.00
C THR A 136 -2.64 -21.10 -27.81
N GLY A 137 -3.85 -20.53 -27.78
CA GLY A 137 -5.09 -21.23 -27.44
C GLY A 137 -5.37 -21.25 -25.93
N ASP A 138 -4.44 -20.77 -25.10
CA ASP A 138 -4.67 -20.53 -23.68
C ASP A 138 -5.48 -19.24 -23.51
N ALA A 139 -6.70 -19.37 -22.98
CA ALA A 139 -7.63 -18.27 -22.82
C ALA A 139 -7.06 -17.11 -21.97
N ASP A 140 -6.29 -17.43 -20.94
CA ASP A 140 -5.72 -16.42 -20.04
C ASP A 140 -4.56 -15.69 -20.71
N HIS A 141 -3.64 -16.44 -21.33
CA HIS A 141 -2.50 -15.87 -22.06
C HIS A 141 -2.95 -15.03 -23.26
N ASP A 142 -3.85 -15.58 -24.08
CA ASP A 142 -4.37 -14.92 -25.27
C ASP A 142 -5.22 -13.71 -24.91
N GLY A 143 -5.99 -13.79 -23.81
CA GLY A 143 -6.74 -12.66 -23.26
C GLY A 143 -5.83 -11.49 -22.86
N LEU A 144 -4.68 -11.77 -22.26
CA LEU A 144 -3.68 -10.75 -21.93
C LEU A 144 -3.12 -10.06 -23.18
N LEU A 145 -2.71 -10.86 -24.17
CA LEU A 145 -2.16 -10.39 -25.43
C LEU A 145 -3.16 -9.52 -26.21
N LEU A 146 -4.38 -10.00 -26.40
CA LEU A 146 -5.45 -9.26 -27.09
C LEU A 146 -5.90 -8.01 -26.33
N GLY A 147 -5.73 -8.03 -25.00
CA GLY A 147 -6.01 -6.90 -24.11
C GLY A 147 -4.98 -5.77 -24.16
N ILE A 148 -3.87 -5.92 -24.91
CA ILE A 148 -2.89 -4.85 -25.10
C ILE A 148 -3.54 -3.71 -25.90
N SER A 149 -3.59 -2.53 -25.30
CA SER A 149 -4.14 -1.32 -25.91
C SER A 149 -3.39 -0.09 -25.44
N MET A 150 -3.51 1.01 -26.20
CA MET A 150 -2.89 2.29 -25.83
C MET A 150 -3.41 2.84 -24.51
N ASP A 151 -4.68 2.58 -24.16
CA ASP A 151 -5.24 2.95 -22.86
C ASP A 151 -4.63 2.13 -21.73
N ARG A 152 -4.50 0.80 -21.92
CA ARG A 152 -3.87 -0.09 -20.94
C ARG A 152 -2.39 0.25 -20.74
N LEU A 153 -1.62 0.44 -21.82
CA LEU A 153 -0.22 0.87 -21.75
C LEU A 153 -0.06 2.20 -21.01
N ARG A 154 -0.96 3.16 -21.26
CA ARG A 154 -0.98 4.43 -20.55
C ARG A 154 -1.27 4.25 -19.06
N LYS A 155 -2.28 3.48 -18.70
CA LYS A 155 -2.63 3.22 -17.29
C LYS A 155 -1.50 2.52 -16.56
N THR A 156 -0.90 1.49 -17.14
CA THR A 156 0.28 0.80 -16.58
C THR A 156 1.45 1.77 -16.38
N TYR A 157 1.73 2.65 -17.33
CA TYR A 157 2.76 3.68 -17.16
C TYR A 157 2.44 4.62 -15.98
N LEU A 158 1.18 5.07 -15.84
CA LEU A 158 0.77 5.94 -14.74
C LEU A 158 0.87 5.24 -13.38
N GLU A 159 0.50 3.97 -13.33
CA GLU A 159 0.60 3.09 -12.16
C GLU A 159 2.04 2.94 -11.69
N GLN A 160 2.98 2.69 -12.62
CA GLN A 160 4.39 2.47 -12.31
C GLN A 160 5.13 3.77 -11.98
N VAL A 161 4.90 4.84 -12.74
CA VAL A 161 5.66 6.09 -12.58
C VAL A 161 5.08 6.98 -11.48
N ARG A 162 3.77 6.91 -11.24
CA ARG A 162 3.02 7.69 -10.21
C ARG A 162 3.31 9.20 -10.25
N LYS A 163 3.71 9.73 -11.40
CA LYS A 163 3.95 11.17 -11.61
C LYS A 163 2.99 11.73 -12.66
N PRO A 164 2.42 12.93 -12.44
CA PRO A 164 1.48 13.50 -13.38
C PRO A 164 2.15 13.72 -14.74
N THR A 165 1.57 13.10 -15.77
CA THR A 165 2.08 13.13 -17.15
C THR A 165 1.09 13.88 -18.04
N TYR A 166 1.28 15.19 -18.18
CA TYR A 166 0.37 16.08 -18.95
C TYR A 166 -1.09 16.09 -18.44
N HIS A 167 -1.29 15.84 -17.15
CA HIS A 167 -2.55 15.99 -16.42
C HIS A 167 -2.27 16.54 -15.02
N THR A 168 -3.30 17.04 -14.34
CA THR A 168 -3.14 17.61 -12.99
C THR A 168 -2.90 16.50 -11.96
N PRO A 169 -2.25 16.81 -10.82
CA PRO A 169 -2.13 15.87 -9.70
C PRO A 169 -3.48 15.28 -9.27
N ALA A 170 -4.53 16.09 -9.21
CA ALA A 170 -5.89 15.63 -8.91
C ALA A 170 -6.43 14.62 -9.95
N THR A 171 -6.12 14.82 -11.23
CA THR A 171 -6.49 13.87 -12.27
C THR A 171 -5.72 12.55 -12.13
N LEU A 172 -4.44 12.61 -11.74
CA LEU A 172 -3.62 11.42 -11.50
C LEU A 172 -4.20 10.62 -10.34
N ALA A 173 -4.49 11.28 -9.21
CA ALA A 173 -5.05 10.63 -8.03
C ALA A 173 -6.34 9.86 -8.37
N ARG A 174 -7.23 10.46 -9.17
CA ARG A 174 -8.45 9.79 -9.64
C ARG A 174 -8.19 8.56 -10.54
N TYR A 175 -7.10 8.54 -11.30
CA TYR A 175 -6.72 7.36 -12.06
C TYR A 175 -6.18 6.27 -11.14
N LEU A 176 -5.25 6.63 -10.26
CA LEU A 176 -4.60 5.72 -9.33
C LEU A 176 -5.61 5.08 -8.35
N SER A 177 -6.60 5.85 -7.88
CA SER A 177 -7.64 5.35 -6.97
C SER A 177 -8.52 4.25 -7.57
N ARG A 178 -8.50 4.07 -8.90
CA ARG A 178 -9.26 3.03 -9.62
C ARG A 178 -8.40 1.82 -9.98
N MET A 179 -7.12 1.82 -9.61
CA MET A 179 -6.19 0.73 -9.88
C MET A 179 -6.11 -0.15 -8.64
N ASP A 180 -6.49 -1.42 -8.77
CA ASP A 180 -6.52 -2.35 -7.63
C ASP A 180 -5.17 -2.48 -6.92
N PRO A 181 -4.01 -2.61 -7.61
CA PRO A 181 -2.72 -2.71 -6.93
C PRO A 181 -2.40 -1.47 -6.07
N VAL A 182 -2.67 -0.28 -6.60
CA VAL A 182 -2.41 0.98 -5.89
C VAL A 182 -3.35 1.16 -4.69
N ARG A 183 -4.62 0.76 -4.85
CA ARG A 183 -5.60 0.82 -3.77
C ARG A 183 -5.24 -0.15 -2.63
N ASN A 184 -4.86 -1.37 -2.98
CA ASN A 184 -4.48 -2.39 -2.00
C ASN A 184 -3.22 -1.99 -1.23
N GLU A 185 -2.20 -1.48 -1.92
CA GLU A 185 -1.01 -0.90 -1.27
C GLU A 185 -1.38 0.26 -0.34
N GLY A 186 -2.26 1.15 -0.78
CA GLY A 186 -2.76 2.25 0.06
C GLY A 186 -3.47 1.78 1.33
N PHE A 187 -4.31 0.74 1.23
CA PHE A 187 -4.97 0.15 2.40
C PHE A 187 -3.97 -0.49 3.37
N GLN A 188 -2.94 -1.14 2.85
CA GLN A 188 -1.91 -1.76 3.69
C GLN A 188 -1.15 -0.71 4.51
N ILE A 189 -0.73 0.40 3.90
CA ILE A 189 -0.06 1.50 4.60
C ILE A 189 -0.96 2.09 5.71
N VAL A 190 -2.25 2.26 5.43
CA VAL A 190 -3.20 2.76 6.43
C VAL A 190 -3.39 1.76 7.56
N ALA A 191 -3.51 0.47 7.25
CA ALA A 191 -3.64 -0.58 8.26
C ALA A 191 -2.41 -0.64 9.17
N GLU A 192 -1.20 -0.63 8.61
CA GLU A 192 0.06 -0.61 9.35
C GLU A 192 0.17 0.63 10.26
N ALA A 193 -0.18 1.81 9.74
CA ALA A 193 -0.17 3.04 10.53
C ALA A 193 -1.19 3.00 11.68
N LEU A 194 -2.39 2.46 11.43
CA LEU A 194 -3.42 2.31 12.47
C LEU A 194 -2.99 1.31 13.54
N ASP A 195 -2.43 0.17 13.14
CA ASP A 195 -1.93 -0.87 14.04
C ASP A 195 -0.81 -0.34 14.95
N GLU A 196 0.11 0.46 14.40
CA GLU A 196 1.13 1.15 15.17
C GLU A 196 0.53 2.12 16.20
N GLN A 197 -0.50 2.89 15.84
CA GLN A 197 -1.17 3.79 16.77
C GLN A 197 -1.94 3.05 17.86
N VAL A 198 -2.61 1.93 17.52
CA VAL A 198 -3.30 1.07 18.49
C VAL A 198 -2.30 0.48 19.47
N THR A 199 -1.19 -0.08 18.97
CA THR A 199 -0.11 -0.62 19.81
C THR A 199 0.42 0.42 20.80
N ARG A 200 0.68 1.65 20.33
CA ARG A 200 1.11 2.76 21.21
C ARG A 200 0.05 3.17 22.22
N ALA A 201 -1.23 3.15 21.85
CA ALA A 201 -2.32 3.49 22.75
C ALA A 201 -2.50 2.43 23.85
N LEU A 202 -2.39 1.15 23.50
CA LEU A 202 -2.43 0.04 24.45
C LEU A 202 -1.24 0.09 25.40
N ALA A 203 -0.02 0.32 24.91
CA ALA A 203 1.17 0.45 25.76
C ALA A 203 1.10 1.63 26.75
N ARG A 204 0.34 2.68 26.43
CA ARG A 204 0.10 3.81 27.36
C ARG A 204 -0.97 3.52 28.40
N ARG A 205 -1.76 2.46 28.22
CA ARG A 205 -2.87 2.06 29.07
C ARG A 205 -2.64 0.68 29.66
N SER A 206 -1.40 0.27 29.91
CA SER A 206 -1.11 -0.99 30.60
C SER A 206 -0.40 -0.72 31.92
N ILE A 207 -0.63 -1.60 32.89
CA ILE A 207 0.17 -1.66 34.11
C ILE A 207 1.65 -1.84 33.75
N THR A 208 2.54 -1.04 34.35
CA THR A 208 3.98 -1.19 34.10
C THR A 208 4.57 -2.23 35.06
N VAL A 209 5.27 -3.22 34.52
CA VAL A 209 5.96 -4.24 35.32
C VAL A 209 7.33 -3.71 35.78
N GLN A 210 7.60 -3.84 37.08
CA GLN A 210 8.90 -3.59 37.69
C GLN A 210 9.43 -4.93 38.22
N PRO A 211 10.30 -5.63 37.47
CA PRO A 211 10.75 -6.97 37.84
C PRO A 211 11.72 -6.98 39.04
N ASP A 212 12.29 -5.82 39.35
CA ASP A 212 13.18 -5.62 40.50
C ASP A 212 12.41 -5.33 41.80
N SER A 213 13.04 -5.61 42.94
CA SER A 213 12.46 -5.39 44.28
C SER A 213 12.52 -3.94 44.78
N HIS A 214 13.04 -3.00 43.97
CA HIS A 214 13.11 -1.59 44.35
C HIS A 214 11.73 -0.94 44.30
N ASP A 215 10.98 -1.12 45.38
CA ASP A 215 9.81 -0.31 45.66
C ASP A 215 10.23 1.01 46.30
N ILE A 216 9.91 2.12 45.63
CA ILE A 216 10.19 3.46 46.15
C ILE A 216 9.13 3.88 47.19
N GLY A 217 8.13 3.03 47.47
CA GLY A 217 7.15 3.19 48.54
C GLY A 217 6.20 4.37 48.37
N SER A 218 6.19 5.02 47.19
CA SER A 218 5.47 6.28 46.96
C SER A 218 4.02 6.09 46.51
N GLY A 219 3.47 4.87 46.59
CA GLY A 219 2.14 4.54 46.08
C GLY A 219 1.30 3.75 47.09
N GLN A 220 -0.02 3.78 46.89
CA GLN A 220 -0.94 2.96 47.69
C GLN A 220 -1.03 1.56 47.07
N ASP A 221 -0.79 0.54 47.89
CA ASP A 221 -0.83 -0.84 47.43
C ASP A 221 -2.28 -1.24 47.15
N ALA A 222 -2.58 -1.55 45.89
CA ALA A 222 -3.85 -2.10 45.46
C ALA A 222 -3.69 -3.61 45.25
N VAL A 223 -4.80 -4.31 45.00
CA VAL A 223 -4.83 -5.78 44.97
C VAL A 223 -3.94 -6.37 43.87
N LEU A 224 -3.91 -5.77 42.69
CA LEU A 224 -3.16 -6.31 41.53
C LEU A 224 -1.82 -5.59 41.28
N GLY A 225 -1.46 -4.63 42.11
CA GLY A 225 -0.29 -3.78 41.92
C GLY A 225 -0.38 -2.51 42.74
N THR A 226 0.67 -1.70 42.71
CA THR A 226 0.72 -0.43 43.43
C THR A 226 0.24 0.72 42.55
N CYS A 227 -0.58 1.62 43.09
CA CYS A 227 -1.02 2.83 42.39
C CYS A 227 -0.05 3.99 42.64
N ALA A 228 0.53 4.56 41.58
CA ALA A 228 1.45 5.69 41.66
C ALA A 228 0.75 7.05 41.83
N ASP A 229 -0.50 7.19 41.36
CA ASP A 229 -1.28 8.43 41.50
C ASP A 229 -2.78 8.12 41.56
N PHE A 230 -3.31 8.08 42.79
CA PHE A 230 -4.71 7.79 43.04
C PHE A 230 -5.64 9.00 42.87
N GLU A 231 -5.10 10.22 43.05
CA GLU A 231 -5.88 11.45 42.96
C GLU A 231 -6.10 11.91 41.51
N HIS A 232 -5.32 11.40 40.55
CA HIS A 232 -5.46 11.73 39.12
C HIS A 232 -5.57 10.47 38.25
N SER A 233 -6.79 9.95 38.09
CA SER A 233 -7.07 8.84 37.18
C SER A 233 -6.69 9.19 35.73
N PRO A 234 -6.07 8.28 34.97
CA PRO A 234 -5.78 8.49 33.54
C PRO A 234 -7.03 8.63 32.67
N ILE A 235 -8.21 8.30 33.20
CA ILE A 235 -9.49 8.34 32.48
C ILE A 235 -10.07 9.76 32.46
N ASP A 236 -10.12 10.42 33.62
CA ASP A 236 -10.81 11.71 33.80
C ASP A 236 -10.04 12.74 34.64
N GLY A 237 -8.85 12.39 35.13
CA GLY A 237 -7.99 13.26 35.95
C GLY A 237 -8.49 13.46 37.39
N ARG A 238 -9.49 12.70 37.85
CA ARG A 238 -10.06 12.80 39.20
C ARG A 238 -9.62 11.63 40.08
N ARG A 239 -9.92 11.71 41.38
CA ARG A 239 -9.71 10.61 42.34
C ARG A 239 -10.32 9.32 41.79
N CYS A 240 -9.50 8.27 41.71
CA CYS A 240 -9.87 7.03 41.03
C CYS A 240 -11.06 6.35 41.72
N ARG A 241 -11.99 5.83 40.92
CA ARG A 241 -13.18 5.07 41.37
C ARG A 241 -13.37 3.77 40.59
N GLN A 242 -12.34 3.36 39.86
CA GLN A 242 -12.40 2.15 39.04
C GLN A 242 -12.23 0.91 39.91
N SER A 243 -12.71 -0.23 39.41
CA SER A 243 -12.46 -1.52 40.07
C SER A 243 -10.97 -1.86 40.02
N PHE A 244 -10.50 -2.66 40.98
CA PHE A 244 -9.11 -3.12 40.99
C PHE A 244 -8.71 -3.92 39.74
N MET A 245 -9.66 -4.56 39.05
CA MET A 245 -9.39 -5.21 37.75
C MET A 245 -8.97 -4.20 36.68
N ALA A 246 -9.49 -2.97 36.71
CA ALA A 246 -9.10 -1.91 35.80
C ALA A 246 -7.65 -1.44 36.00
N CYS A 247 -7.00 -1.81 37.11
CA CYS A 247 -5.58 -1.52 37.32
C CYS A 247 -4.67 -2.21 36.30
N LEU A 248 -5.10 -3.34 35.71
CA LEU A 248 -4.34 -4.02 34.64
C LEU A 248 -4.18 -3.12 33.40
N ASP A 249 -5.14 -2.24 33.15
CA ASP A 249 -5.15 -1.26 32.05
C ASP A 249 -4.83 0.19 32.50
N CYS A 250 -4.23 0.37 33.67
CA CYS A 250 -4.02 1.70 34.23
C CYS A 250 -2.56 2.13 34.12
N SER A 251 -2.31 3.28 33.47
CA SER A 251 -0.97 3.87 33.35
C SER A 251 -0.34 4.29 34.69
N ASN A 252 -1.14 4.42 35.75
CA ASN A 252 -0.67 4.71 37.11
C ASN A 252 -0.32 3.45 37.89
N ALA A 253 -0.74 2.27 37.43
CA ALA A 253 -0.49 1.02 38.15
C ALA A 253 0.92 0.49 37.86
N ARG A 254 1.53 -0.12 38.88
CA ARG A 254 2.84 -0.78 38.81
C ARG A 254 2.76 -2.19 39.40
N ALA A 255 3.15 -3.19 38.63
CA ALA A 255 3.30 -4.56 39.12
C ALA A 255 4.74 -4.76 39.64
N PHE A 256 4.88 -5.55 40.70
CA PHE A 256 6.16 -5.85 41.37
C PHE A 256 6.13 -7.32 41.80
N PRO A 257 7.28 -7.96 42.10
CA PRO A 257 7.33 -9.39 42.47
C PRO A 257 6.38 -9.77 43.61
N ARG A 258 6.18 -8.90 44.60
CA ARG A 258 5.25 -9.13 45.73
C ARG A 258 3.78 -9.31 45.33
N HIS A 259 3.39 -8.82 44.14
CA HIS A 259 2.03 -8.94 43.62
C HIS A 259 1.80 -10.26 42.86
N LEU A 260 2.87 -10.97 42.51
CA LEU A 260 2.78 -12.20 41.72
C LEU A 260 1.89 -13.27 42.35
N PRO A 261 1.95 -13.56 43.67
CA PRO A 261 1.10 -14.60 44.26
C PRO A 261 -0.39 -14.35 44.01
N VAL A 262 -0.89 -13.15 44.31
CA VAL A 262 -2.31 -12.81 44.11
C VAL A 262 -2.67 -12.73 42.62
N GLN A 263 -1.82 -12.18 41.76
CA GLN A 263 -2.04 -12.14 40.30
C GLN A 263 -2.14 -13.55 39.70
N LEU A 264 -1.30 -14.49 40.12
CA LEU A 264 -1.34 -15.89 39.70
C LEU A 264 -2.64 -16.57 40.12
N VAL A 265 -3.13 -16.31 41.34
CA VAL A 265 -4.42 -16.85 41.81
C VAL A 265 -5.59 -16.28 41.00
N VAL A 266 -5.56 -14.98 40.65
CA VAL A 266 -6.57 -14.39 39.77
C VAL A 266 -6.56 -15.07 38.40
N ALA A 267 -5.39 -15.21 37.78
CA ALA A 267 -5.28 -15.86 36.47
C ALA A 267 -5.82 -17.29 36.50
N ASP A 268 -5.48 -18.09 37.52
CA ASP A 268 -6.03 -19.43 37.70
C ASP A 268 -7.55 -19.43 37.82
N ARG A 269 -8.12 -18.51 38.62
CA ARG A 269 -9.56 -18.43 38.79
C ARG A 269 -10.28 -18.01 37.52
N LEU A 270 -9.73 -17.05 36.76
CA LEU A 270 -10.26 -16.65 35.45
C LEU A 270 -10.23 -17.82 34.45
N ARG A 271 -9.15 -18.62 34.45
CA ARG A 271 -9.07 -19.86 33.64
C ARG A 271 -10.10 -20.90 34.09
N GLY A 272 -10.32 -21.05 35.40
CA GLY A 272 -11.34 -21.94 35.97
C GLY A 272 -12.77 -21.56 35.55
N LEU A 273 -13.11 -20.25 35.62
CA LEU A 273 -14.41 -19.73 35.23
C LEU A 273 -14.79 -20.08 33.77
N ARG A 274 -13.80 -20.23 32.89
CA ARG A 274 -14.03 -20.67 31.50
C ARG A 274 -14.75 -22.01 31.41
N THR A 275 -14.56 -22.89 32.40
CA THR A 275 -15.21 -24.21 32.47
C THR A 275 -16.56 -24.17 33.17
N GLU A 276 -16.85 -23.09 33.91
CA GLU A 276 -18.05 -22.95 34.75
C GLU A 276 -19.16 -22.12 34.07
N MET A 277 -18.87 -21.45 32.94
CA MET A 277 -19.81 -20.53 32.29
C MET A 277 -19.77 -20.62 30.74
N PRO A 278 -20.79 -20.07 30.05
CA PRO A 278 -20.80 -20.03 28.58
C PRO A 278 -19.60 -19.28 28.00
N ILE A 279 -18.95 -19.86 26.99
CA ILE A 279 -17.71 -19.33 26.43
C ILE A 279 -17.83 -17.89 25.90
N GLY A 280 -18.97 -17.52 25.31
CA GLY A 280 -19.19 -16.15 24.82
C GLY A 280 -19.22 -15.11 25.95
N GLN A 281 -19.80 -15.48 27.10
CA GLN A 281 -19.82 -14.62 28.29
C GLN A 281 -18.43 -14.51 28.90
N TRP A 282 -17.71 -15.64 29.01
CA TRP A 282 -16.33 -15.63 29.48
C TRP A 282 -15.41 -14.76 28.60
N ILE A 283 -15.58 -14.82 27.27
CA ILE A 283 -14.80 -13.97 26.35
C ILE A 283 -15.06 -12.49 26.61
N SER A 284 -16.33 -12.10 26.76
CA SER A 284 -16.73 -10.72 27.04
C SER A 284 -16.12 -10.20 28.34
N ASP A 285 -16.18 -11.01 29.40
CA ASP A 285 -16.00 -10.50 30.76
C ASP A 285 -14.58 -10.77 31.31
N HIS A 286 -13.87 -11.78 30.80
CA HIS A 286 -12.67 -12.33 31.45
C HIS A 286 -11.47 -12.57 30.52
N ALA A 287 -11.65 -12.71 29.21
CA ALA A 287 -10.54 -12.99 28.31
C ALA A 287 -9.49 -11.87 28.26
N GLY A 288 -9.93 -10.61 28.26
CA GLY A 288 -9.03 -9.44 28.26
C GLY A 288 -8.14 -9.38 29.50
N PRO A 289 -8.71 -9.38 30.72
CA PRO A 289 -7.92 -9.37 31.95
C PRO A 289 -6.98 -10.57 32.11
N LEU A 290 -7.36 -11.76 31.63
CA LEU A 290 -6.47 -12.91 31.64
C LEU A 290 -5.28 -12.72 30.70
N ALA A 291 -5.48 -12.20 29.49
CA ALA A 291 -4.40 -11.91 28.56
C ALA A 291 -3.42 -10.88 29.13
N GLN A 292 -3.92 -9.82 29.79
CA GLN A 292 -3.09 -8.82 30.46
C GLN A 292 -2.24 -9.42 31.58
N LEU A 293 -2.79 -10.36 32.36
CA LEU A 293 -2.03 -11.07 33.38
C LEU A 293 -0.95 -11.96 32.75
N ASP A 294 -1.26 -12.66 31.66
CA ASP A 294 -0.29 -13.47 30.92
C ASP A 294 0.86 -12.60 30.35
N ASP A 295 0.56 -11.40 29.85
CA ASP A 295 1.56 -10.42 29.41
C ASP A 295 2.44 -9.95 30.58
N ILE A 296 1.85 -9.67 31.76
CA ILE A 296 2.61 -9.32 32.96
C ILE A 296 3.57 -10.46 33.34
N PHE A 297 3.11 -11.72 33.29
CA PHE A 297 3.94 -12.87 33.65
C PHE A 297 5.11 -13.09 32.69
N ALA A 298 4.95 -12.71 31.42
CA ALA A 298 6.02 -12.81 30.43
C ALA A 298 7.22 -11.88 30.72
N GLU A 299 7.03 -10.85 31.53
CA GLU A 299 8.07 -9.90 31.96
C GLU A 299 8.88 -10.38 33.19
N TYR A 300 8.50 -11.49 33.82
CA TYR A 300 9.21 -12.07 34.97
C TYR A 300 9.98 -13.34 34.59
N GLU A 301 11.06 -13.62 35.33
CA GLU A 301 11.76 -14.89 35.17
C GLU A 301 10.92 -16.06 35.68
N GLN A 302 11.09 -17.23 35.06
CA GLN A 302 10.39 -18.45 35.46
C GLN A 302 10.63 -18.82 36.94
N ALA A 303 11.82 -18.53 37.47
CA ALA A 303 12.16 -18.77 38.86
C ALA A 303 11.34 -17.89 39.83
N GLN A 304 11.08 -16.62 39.45
CA GLN A 304 10.25 -15.71 40.23
C GLN A 304 8.79 -16.18 40.25
N LEU A 305 8.27 -16.61 39.10
CA LEU A 305 6.91 -17.17 39.01
C LEU A 305 6.76 -18.44 39.86
N SER A 306 7.75 -19.35 39.81
CA SER A 306 7.73 -20.56 40.63
C SER A 306 7.84 -20.28 42.13
N ALA A 307 8.68 -19.32 42.54
CA ALA A 307 8.78 -18.89 43.93
C ALA A 307 7.47 -18.27 44.41
N ALA A 308 6.90 -17.33 43.65
CA ALA A 308 5.62 -16.70 43.98
C ALA A 308 4.48 -17.73 44.08
N ARG A 309 4.47 -18.76 43.23
CA ARG A 309 3.50 -19.86 43.31
C ARG A 309 3.60 -20.64 44.62
N ALA A 310 4.82 -20.84 45.13
CA ALA A 310 5.06 -21.54 46.38
C ALA A 310 4.69 -20.69 47.61
N GLU A 311 4.65 -19.37 47.47
CA GLU A 311 4.30 -18.42 48.54
C GLU A 311 2.80 -18.10 48.62
N ILE A 312 1.96 -18.63 47.71
CA ILE A 312 0.52 -18.43 47.74
C ILE A 312 -0.09 -18.90 49.06
N THR A 313 -0.91 -18.05 49.66
CA THR A 313 -1.57 -18.30 50.93
C THR A 313 -3.10 -18.37 50.79
N ASP A 314 -3.77 -18.90 51.82
CA ASP A 314 -5.24 -18.82 51.95
C ASP A 314 -5.75 -17.37 52.00
N SER A 315 -4.89 -16.42 52.40
CA SER A 315 -5.23 -15.00 52.35
C SER A 315 -5.39 -14.52 50.90
N ASP A 316 -4.50 -14.94 50.01
CA ASP A 316 -4.55 -14.57 48.59
C ASP A 316 -5.82 -15.12 47.94
N HIS A 317 -6.16 -16.38 48.20
CA HIS A 317 -7.42 -16.98 47.73
C HIS A 317 -8.66 -16.23 48.22
N ARG A 318 -8.68 -15.79 49.49
CA ARG A 318 -9.77 -14.96 50.02
C ARG A 318 -9.84 -13.60 49.35
N THR A 319 -8.72 -12.92 49.17
CA THR A 319 -8.64 -11.64 48.47
C THR A 319 -9.16 -11.76 47.04
N VAL A 320 -8.75 -12.79 46.29
CA VAL A 320 -9.24 -13.00 44.91
C VAL A 320 -10.74 -13.27 44.87
N ASN A 321 -11.28 -14.04 45.81
CA ASN A 321 -12.73 -14.25 45.89
C ASN A 321 -13.48 -12.93 46.13
N LEU A 322 -12.97 -12.06 47.00
CA LEU A 322 -13.57 -10.73 47.23
C LEU A 322 -13.43 -9.83 45.99
N LEU A 323 -12.29 -9.87 45.31
CA LEU A 323 -12.02 -9.10 44.08
C LEU A 323 -13.04 -9.44 42.99
N LEU A 324 -13.22 -10.73 42.72
CA LEU A 324 -14.07 -11.20 41.62
C LEU A 324 -15.57 -11.12 41.93
N THR A 325 -15.93 -11.12 43.22
CA THR A 325 -17.32 -10.89 43.65
C THR A 325 -17.68 -9.41 43.77
N GLY A 326 -16.71 -8.50 43.54
CA GLY A 326 -16.93 -7.05 43.60
C GLY A 326 -17.01 -6.49 45.02
N ASN A 327 -16.59 -7.25 46.03
CA ASN A 327 -16.65 -6.87 47.45
C ASN A 327 -15.38 -6.17 47.95
N LEU A 328 -14.49 -5.75 47.04
CA LEU A 328 -13.32 -4.92 47.34
C LEU A 328 -13.57 -3.49 46.84
N GLU A 329 -13.64 -2.54 47.74
CA GLU A 329 -13.71 -1.10 47.42
C GLU A 329 -12.34 -0.44 47.62
N ALA A 330 -11.96 0.46 46.71
CA ALA A 330 -10.80 1.33 46.88
C ALA A 330 -11.10 2.37 47.97
N SER A 331 -10.36 2.33 49.08
CA SER A 331 -10.47 3.27 50.21
C SER A 331 -9.59 4.50 50.00
#